data_AF-V5H8E4-F1
#
_entry.id   AF-V5H8E4-F1
#
_cell.length_a   1.000
_cell.length_b   1.000
_cell.length_c   1.000
_cell.angle_alpha   90.00
_cell.angle_beta   90.00
_cell.angle_gamma   90.00
#
_symmetry.space_group_name_H-M   'P 1'
#
loop_
_entity.id
_entity.type
_entity.pdbx_description
1 polymer ?
#
loop_
_entity_poly.entity_id
_entity_poly.type
_entity_poly.pdbx_seq_one_letter_code
_entity_poly.pdbx_strand_id
1 'polypeptide(L)'
;MQLKGYTLQMTFAYVIPLHIVTVVAKVMEPHGTSCGVSAVPALSPPSVLDNLLGADNGTSSPNPANHFQLKKNGLEDFSAVVSEVGKPYRWAQRLSGLQFLGTGASGSGAPVASHELGRAFVEQVATAVRLRFSARVALYEQLLSLEKGVVTVPPSMVDHFPTKVTSALKLWTQVSREEVEGHPSYCKMEELGLVTGEELTYQAVLRRGSAMLKAFILLGYNYPSEAPLFLLTLQLREERSSRDDDSVKELERELNVHCVERIGAEQQEQLLSYQLQQLLVAMDVLLESQSSSDGLDCPREFSNDTVLARVVRGRSRSRPYKFLSKPGIFTHRL
;
A
#
# COMPACT_ATOMS: atom_id res chain seq x y z
N MET A 1 22.31 2.89 -5.28
CA MET A 1 21.97 3.08 -3.85
C MET A 1 21.96 1.73 -3.16
N GLN A 2 22.47 1.61 -1.94
CA GLN A 2 22.44 0.37 -1.15
C GLN A 2 21.69 0.58 0.16
N LEU A 3 20.87 -0.40 0.56
CA LEU A 3 20.14 -0.40 1.82
C LEU A 3 19.91 -1.85 2.27
N LYS A 4 20.34 -2.21 3.49
CA LYS A 4 20.19 -3.59 4.05
C LYS A 4 20.66 -4.70 3.09
N GLY A 5 21.67 -4.42 2.27
CA GLY A 5 22.18 -5.33 1.23
C GLY A 5 21.37 -5.37 -0.07
N TYR A 6 20.22 -4.70 -0.15
CA TYR A 6 19.53 -4.42 -1.41
C TYR A 6 20.22 -3.30 -2.17
N THR A 7 20.34 -3.43 -3.49
CA THR A 7 20.95 -2.41 -4.36
C THR A 7 19.97 -1.96 -5.44
N LEU A 8 19.69 -0.66 -5.50
CA LEU A 8 19.00 -0.01 -6.62
C LEU A 8 20.02 0.61 -7.57
N GLN A 9 20.04 0.13 -8.80
CA GLN A 9 20.78 0.70 -9.92
C GLN A 9 19.81 1.40 -10.88
N MET A 10 20.14 2.61 -11.29
CA MET A 10 19.39 3.39 -12.28
C MET A 10 20.32 3.71 -13.44
N THR A 11 19.91 3.36 -14.65
CA THR A 11 20.63 3.69 -15.89
C THR A 11 19.82 4.71 -16.66
N PHE A 12 20.46 5.84 -16.98
CA PHE A 12 19.85 6.91 -17.76
C PHE A 12 20.35 6.82 -19.20
N ALA A 13 19.44 6.91 -20.17
CA ALA A 13 19.77 6.94 -21.59
C ALA A 13 19.07 8.13 -22.26
N TYR A 14 19.74 8.77 -23.23
CA TYR A 14 19.14 9.83 -24.02
C TYR A 14 18.72 9.28 -25.39
N VAL A 15 17.42 9.34 -25.68
CA VAL A 15 16.85 8.87 -26.94
C VAL A 15 16.82 10.03 -27.93
N ILE A 16 17.87 10.09 -28.76
CA ILE A 16 18.11 11.20 -29.70
C ILE A 16 16.89 11.52 -30.57
N PRO A 17 16.22 10.53 -31.23
CA PRO A 17 15.10 10.84 -32.13
C PRO A 17 13.91 11.50 -31.43
N LEU A 18 13.70 11.19 -30.14
CA LEU A 18 12.57 11.64 -29.35
C LEU A 18 12.90 12.83 -28.43
N HIS A 19 14.19 13.19 -28.34
CA HIS A 19 14.72 14.22 -27.45
C HIS A 19 14.28 14.06 -25.97
N ILE A 20 14.27 12.83 -25.47
CA ILE A 20 13.88 12.48 -24.09
C ILE A 20 14.96 11.65 -23.41
N VAL A 21 15.01 11.76 -22.08
CA VAL A 21 15.81 10.88 -21.21
C VAL A 21 14.93 9.75 -20.69
N THR A 22 15.39 8.51 -20.75
CA THR A 22 14.71 7.34 -20.18
C THR A 22 15.49 6.79 -19.00
N VAL A 23 14.78 6.10 -18.11
CA VAL A 23 15.35 5.47 -16.92
C VAL A 23 15.01 3.99 -16.93
N VAL A 24 16.04 3.16 -16.77
CA VAL A 24 15.91 1.74 -16.47
C VAL A 24 16.37 1.50 -15.05
N ALA A 25 15.48 0.99 -14.20
CA ALA A 25 15.79 0.61 -12.84
C ALA A 25 16.08 -0.89 -12.77
N LYS A 26 17.04 -1.28 -11.92
CA LYS A 26 17.32 -2.68 -11.57
C LYS A 26 17.52 -2.77 -10.07
N VAL A 27 16.79 -3.69 -9.44
CA VAL A 27 16.92 -3.99 -8.01
C VAL A 27 17.65 -5.32 -7.88
N MET A 28 18.69 -5.34 -7.03
CA MET A 28 19.44 -6.55 -6.69
C MET A 28 19.23 -6.87 -5.21
N GLU A 29 18.83 -8.10 -4.92
CA GLU A 29 18.58 -8.58 -3.56
C GLU A 29 19.84 -9.16 -2.90
N PRO A 30 20.00 -9.04 -1.56
CA PRO A 30 21.21 -9.48 -0.86
C PRO A 30 21.46 -10.99 -0.86
N HIS A 31 20.45 -11.83 -1.08
CA HIS A 31 20.55 -13.29 -0.94
C HIS A 31 20.07 -14.07 -2.17
N GLY A 32 20.15 -13.50 -3.37
CA GLY A 32 19.91 -14.21 -4.63
C GLY A 32 18.74 -15.20 -4.56
N THR A 33 17.51 -14.68 -4.52
CA THR A 33 16.24 -15.44 -4.54
C THR A 33 15.71 -15.88 -3.16
N SER A 34 15.17 -14.95 -2.38
CA SER A 34 14.11 -15.29 -1.42
C SER A 34 12.76 -15.00 -2.08
N CYS A 35 12.31 -15.87 -2.98
CA CYS A 35 11.14 -15.61 -3.82
C CYS A 35 9.85 -15.85 -3.04
N GLY A 36 9.43 -14.87 -2.24
CA GLY A 36 8.05 -14.80 -1.81
C GLY A 36 7.19 -14.32 -2.97
N VAL A 37 6.29 -15.18 -3.47
CA VAL A 37 5.52 -14.97 -4.71
C VAL A 37 4.69 -13.68 -4.63
N SER A 38 4.15 -13.36 -3.46
CA SER A 38 3.34 -12.17 -3.19
C SER A 38 4.20 -10.92 -2.95
N ALA A 39 5.46 -11.07 -2.57
CA ALA A 39 6.39 -9.96 -2.34
C ALA A 39 7.05 -9.42 -3.63
N VAL A 40 7.17 -10.25 -4.68
CA VAL A 40 7.84 -9.88 -5.96
C VAL A 40 7.35 -8.55 -6.55
N PRO A 41 6.04 -8.26 -6.63
CA PRO A 41 5.56 -7.01 -7.23
C PRO A 41 6.03 -5.75 -6.50
N ALA A 42 6.33 -5.83 -5.20
CA ALA A 42 6.74 -4.67 -4.40
C ALA A 42 8.13 -4.14 -4.79
N LEU A 43 9.04 -5.00 -5.28
CA LEU A 43 10.36 -4.62 -5.80
C LEU A 43 10.45 -4.70 -7.32
N SER A 44 9.31 -4.79 -8.01
CA SER A 44 9.25 -4.90 -9.46
C SER A 44 10.00 -3.74 -10.13
N PRO A 45 11.10 -4.01 -10.89
CA PRO A 45 11.88 -2.98 -11.54
C PRO A 45 11.09 -1.97 -12.39
N PRO A 46 10.06 -2.36 -13.19
CA PRO A 46 9.31 -1.41 -13.99
C PRO A 46 8.49 -0.41 -13.17
N SER A 47 8.06 -0.73 -11.94
CA SER A 47 7.16 0.12 -11.14
C SER A 47 7.77 0.69 -9.85
N VAL A 48 9.02 0.34 -9.55
CA VAL A 48 9.70 0.79 -8.33
C VAL A 48 9.86 2.33 -8.24
N LEU A 49 9.93 3.01 -9.39
CA LEU A 49 10.05 4.48 -9.49
C LEU A 49 8.78 5.18 -10.00
N ASP A 50 7.68 4.44 -10.16
CA ASP A 50 6.42 5.03 -10.61
C ASP A 50 5.88 5.99 -9.56
N ASN A 51 5.32 7.10 -10.04
CA ASN A 51 4.71 8.14 -9.23
C ASN A 51 5.66 8.74 -8.17
N LEU A 52 6.97 8.76 -8.45
CA LEU A 52 7.99 9.25 -7.51
C LEU A 52 7.75 10.71 -7.10
N LEU A 53 7.37 11.56 -8.07
CA LEU A 53 7.13 12.99 -7.88
C LEU A 53 5.80 13.41 -8.54
N GLY A 54 4.69 12.92 -7.98
CA GLY A 54 3.32 13.15 -8.47
C GLY A 54 2.80 11.98 -9.32
N ALA A 55 1.69 12.18 -10.02
CA ALA A 55 1.08 11.18 -10.90
C ALA A 55 1.84 11.07 -12.24
N ASP A 56 2.92 10.29 -12.27
CA ASP A 56 3.74 10.01 -13.43
C ASP A 56 4.28 8.57 -13.37
N ASN A 57 3.65 7.69 -14.16
CA ASN A 57 4.01 6.28 -14.32
C ASN A 57 4.96 6.02 -15.51
N GLY A 58 5.42 7.08 -16.18
CA GLY A 58 6.37 6.97 -17.30
C GLY A 58 5.82 6.23 -18.52
N THR A 59 4.50 6.15 -18.70
CA THR A 59 3.86 5.49 -19.85
C THR A 59 3.57 6.43 -21.03
N SER A 60 3.78 7.73 -20.85
CA SER A 60 3.57 8.74 -21.88
C SER A 60 4.83 9.56 -22.14
N SER A 61 4.99 10.03 -23.38
CA SER A 61 6.12 10.89 -23.73
C SER A 61 5.94 12.29 -23.10
N PRO A 62 6.96 12.81 -22.37
CA PRO A 62 6.91 14.16 -21.80
C PRO A 62 7.08 15.27 -22.86
N ASN A 63 7.59 14.94 -24.04
CA ASN A 63 7.71 15.88 -25.17
C ASN A 63 6.42 15.84 -26.01
N PRO A 64 5.65 16.95 -26.12
CA PRO A 64 4.43 17.00 -26.93
C PRO A 64 4.68 16.76 -28.42
N ALA A 65 5.86 17.11 -28.94
CA ALA A 65 6.19 16.90 -30.35
C ALA A 65 6.22 15.41 -30.73
N ASN A 66 6.54 14.55 -29.77
CA ASN A 66 6.62 13.11 -29.99
C ASN A 66 5.24 12.50 -30.29
N HIS A 67 4.15 13.10 -29.82
CA HIS A 67 2.81 12.62 -30.15
C HIS A 67 2.59 12.58 -31.67
N PHE A 68 3.06 13.60 -32.39
CA PHE A 68 2.97 13.67 -33.85
C PHE A 68 3.99 12.74 -34.54
N GLN A 69 5.22 12.66 -34.01
CA GLN A 69 6.25 11.79 -34.59
C GLN A 69 5.90 10.31 -34.46
N LEU A 70 5.36 9.90 -33.31
CA LEU A 70 4.94 8.53 -33.05
C LEU A 70 3.75 8.15 -33.93
N LYS A 71 2.72 9.02 -34.01
CA LYS A 71 1.57 8.82 -34.88
C LYS A 71 1.96 8.72 -36.36
N LYS A 72 2.93 9.52 -36.82
CA LYS A 72 3.43 9.45 -38.20
C LYS A 72 4.10 8.10 -38.52
N ASN A 73 4.70 7.45 -37.53
CA ASN A 73 5.39 6.17 -37.68
C ASN A 73 4.52 4.96 -37.28
N GLY A 74 3.21 5.15 -37.06
CA GLY A 74 2.29 4.06 -36.68
C GLY A 74 2.51 3.51 -35.28
N LEU A 75 3.28 4.20 -34.43
CA LEU A 75 3.50 3.83 -33.03
C LEU A 75 2.47 4.55 -32.17
N GLU A 76 1.22 4.08 -32.17
CA GLU A 76 0.17 4.70 -31.36
C GLU A 76 0.32 4.39 -29.87
N ASP A 77 0.89 3.23 -29.54
CA ASP A 77 1.19 2.83 -28.17
C ASP A 77 2.66 3.02 -27.84
N PHE A 78 2.93 3.86 -26.84
CA PHE A 78 4.27 4.18 -26.36
C PHE A 78 4.84 3.08 -25.44
N SER A 79 4.01 2.14 -24.98
CA SER A 79 4.41 1.05 -24.09
C SER A 79 5.53 0.17 -24.69
N ALA A 80 5.47 -0.11 -25.99
CA ALA A 80 6.46 -0.90 -26.72
C ALA A 80 7.82 -0.19 -26.78
N VAL A 81 7.82 1.14 -26.84
CA VAL A 81 9.06 1.93 -26.78
C VAL A 81 9.61 1.91 -25.36
N VAL A 82 8.75 2.06 -24.35
CA VAL A 82 9.14 2.03 -22.94
C VAL A 82 9.80 0.71 -22.53
N SER A 83 9.34 -0.43 -23.06
CA SER A 83 9.93 -1.73 -22.75
C SER A 83 11.34 -1.90 -23.32
N GLU A 84 11.65 -1.25 -24.45
CA GLU A 84 12.98 -1.30 -25.07
C GLU A 84 13.97 -0.28 -24.48
N VAL A 85 13.53 0.98 -24.32
CA VAL A 85 14.44 2.08 -23.94
C VAL A 85 14.30 2.54 -22.48
N GLY A 86 13.29 2.06 -21.76
CA GLY A 86 12.98 2.47 -20.39
C GLY A 86 11.95 3.60 -20.29
N LYS A 87 11.61 3.98 -19.06
CA LYS A 87 10.52 4.93 -18.77
C LYS A 87 11.00 6.39 -18.84
N PRO A 88 10.39 7.28 -19.65
CA PRO A 88 10.76 8.68 -19.72
C PRO A 88 10.03 9.54 -18.68
N TYR A 89 10.29 9.30 -17.40
CA TYR A 89 9.69 10.08 -16.33
C TYR A 89 9.98 11.58 -16.49
N ARG A 90 9.01 12.42 -16.16
CA ARG A 90 9.12 13.89 -16.15
C ARG A 90 10.22 14.37 -15.22
N TRP A 91 10.39 13.69 -14.07
CA TRP A 91 11.47 14.02 -13.14
C TRP A 91 12.86 13.75 -13.75
N ALA A 92 13.02 12.72 -14.58
CA ALA A 92 14.29 12.41 -15.24
C ALA A 92 14.65 13.48 -16.29
N GLN A 93 13.63 14.03 -16.97
CA GLN A 93 13.81 15.16 -17.88
C GLN A 93 14.32 16.39 -17.13
N ARG A 94 13.64 16.76 -16.04
CA ARG A 94 14.03 17.91 -15.20
C ARG A 94 15.41 17.74 -14.58
N LEU A 95 15.73 16.54 -14.11
CA LEU A 95 17.06 16.20 -13.59
C LEU A 95 18.16 16.45 -14.63
N SER A 96 17.84 16.20 -15.91
CA SER A 96 18.73 16.41 -17.06
C SER A 96 18.65 17.83 -17.63
N GLY A 97 17.90 18.73 -16.99
CA GLY A 97 17.70 20.12 -17.41
C GLY A 97 16.71 20.32 -18.55
N LEU A 98 16.03 19.27 -19.03
CA LEU A 98 15.09 19.35 -20.16
C LEU A 98 13.72 19.89 -19.69
N GLN A 99 13.24 20.93 -20.36
CA GLN A 99 11.92 21.52 -20.14
C GLN A 99 11.16 21.63 -21.46
N PHE A 100 9.99 20.99 -21.54
CA PHE A 100 9.18 20.95 -22.76
C PHE A 100 8.09 22.03 -22.81
N LEU A 101 7.69 22.56 -21.65
CA LEU A 101 6.70 23.63 -21.50
C LEU A 101 7.28 24.68 -20.54
N GLY A 102 8.03 25.64 -21.06
CA GLY A 102 8.52 26.81 -20.32
C GLY A 102 7.65 28.03 -20.63
N THR A 103 7.32 28.83 -19.62
CA THR A 103 6.56 30.09 -19.72
C THR A 103 7.33 31.26 -20.36
N GLY A 104 8.47 31.02 -21.00
CA GLY A 104 9.30 32.04 -21.64
C GLY A 104 9.96 31.52 -22.91
N ALA A 105 9.63 32.17 -24.02
CA ALA A 105 10.08 31.98 -25.40
C ALA A 105 11.43 31.27 -25.65
N SER A 106 11.47 30.37 -26.64
CA SER A 106 12.23 30.54 -27.90
C SER A 106 11.89 29.42 -28.89
N GLY A 107 11.56 29.78 -30.13
CA GLY A 107 11.00 28.91 -31.18
C GLY A 107 11.97 27.92 -31.83
N SER A 108 12.82 27.23 -31.07
CA SER A 108 13.58 26.08 -31.55
C SER A 108 12.97 24.79 -30.98
N GLY A 109 12.53 23.88 -31.84
CA GLY A 109 11.81 22.64 -31.47
C GLY A 109 12.58 21.61 -30.65
N ALA A 110 13.75 21.95 -30.10
CA ALA A 110 14.54 21.10 -29.20
C ALA A 110 14.61 21.73 -27.80
N PRO A 111 14.34 20.98 -26.72
CA PRO A 111 14.49 21.46 -25.35
C PRO A 111 15.96 21.81 -25.05
N VAL A 112 16.21 23.03 -24.58
CA VAL A 112 17.55 23.46 -24.13
C VAL A 112 17.73 23.06 -22.67
N ALA A 113 18.86 22.42 -22.34
CA ALA A 113 19.15 21.99 -20.98
C ALA A 113 19.53 23.18 -20.08
N SER A 114 18.82 23.37 -18.96
CA SER A 114 19.18 24.35 -17.93
C SER A 114 19.92 23.71 -16.76
N HIS A 115 21.18 24.11 -16.55
CA HIS A 115 22.05 23.57 -15.49
C HIS A 115 21.64 23.99 -14.08
N GLU A 116 21.01 25.16 -13.91
CA GLU A 116 20.57 25.69 -12.60
C GLU A 116 19.36 24.92 -12.07
N LEU A 117 18.40 24.62 -12.95
CA LEU A 117 17.24 23.78 -12.66
C LEU A 117 17.66 22.35 -12.27
N GLY A 118 18.59 21.76 -13.01
CA GLY A 118 19.09 20.41 -12.73
C GLY A 118 19.70 20.32 -11.33
N ARG A 119 20.57 21.27 -10.95
CA ARG A 119 21.30 21.27 -9.66
C ARG A 119 20.39 21.32 -8.43
N ALA A 120 19.40 22.23 -8.42
CA ALA A 120 18.47 22.34 -7.30
C ALA A 120 17.56 21.10 -7.17
N PHE A 121 17.29 20.42 -8.28
CA PHE A 121 16.39 19.28 -8.33
C PHE A 121 17.06 17.95 -7.97
N VAL A 122 18.40 17.84 -8.08
CA VAL A 122 19.14 16.61 -7.75
C VAL A 122 18.87 16.15 -6.33
N GLU A 123 18.93 17.07 -5.35
CA GLU A 123 18.76 16.72 -3.93
C GLU A 123 17.33 16.23 -3.64
N GLN A 124 16.33 16.88 -4.25
CA GLN A 124 14.93 16.48 -4.11
C GLN A 124 14.69 15.07 -4.70
N VAL A 125 15.19 14.81 -5.92
CA VAL A 125 15.06 13.49 -6.56
C VAL A 125 15.83 12.43 -5.77
N ALA A 126 17.06 12.72 -5.35
CA ALA A 126 17.87 11.78 -4.58
C ALA A 126 17.17 11.43 -3.25
N THR A 127 16.61 12.41 -2.55
CA THR A 127 15.87 12.19 -1.30
C THR A 127 14.60 11.37 -1.56
N ALA A 128 13.82 11.70 -2.59
CA ALA A 128 12.61 10.96 -2.95
C ALA A 128 12.92 9.50 -3.33
N VAL A 129 13.95 9.27 -4.14
CA VAL A 129 14.41 7.90 -4.50
C VAL A 129 14.83 7.14 -3.26
N ARG A 130 15.57 7.78 -2.33
CA ARG A 130 16.01 7.14 -1.09
C ARG A 130 14.84 6.72 -0.21
N LEU A 131 13.88 7.62 0.01
CA LEU A 131 12.68 7.34 0.79
C LEU A 131 11.83 6.25 0.14
N ARG A 132 11.59 6.34 -1.18
CA ARG A 132 10.83 5.32 -1.91
C ARG A 132 11.50 3.96 -1.85
N PHE A 133 12.82 3.89 -2.08
CA PHE A 133 13.53 2.62 -2.03
C PHE A 133 13.52 2.01 -0.62
N SER A 134 13.66 2.84 0.43
CA SER A 134 13.51 2.40 1.83
C SER A 134 12.14 1.79 2.09
N ALA A 135 11.07 2.51 1.73
CA ALA A 135 9.72 2.04 1.92
C ALA A 135 9.39 0.76 1.12
N ARG A 136 9.89 0.64 -0.11
CA ARG A 136 9.70 -0.57 -0.93
C ARG A 136 10.44 -1.78 -0.36
N VAL A 137 11.66 -1.60 0.13
CA VAL A 137 12.41 -2.66 0.83
C VAL A 137 11.69 -3.06 2.13
N ALA A 138 11.24 -2.08 2.92
CA ALA A 138 10.47 -2.35 4.13
C ALA A 138 9.15 -3.08 3.84
N LEU A 139 8.41 -2.70 2.79
CA LEU A 139 7.20 -3.39 2.35
C LEU A 139 7.51 -4.81 1.90
N TYR A 140 8.57 -5.02 1.13
CA TYR A 140 9.01 -6.34 0.68
C TYR A 140 9.33 -7.27 1.87
N GLU A 141 10.11 -6.80 2.85
CA GLU A 141 10.40 -7.55 4.07
C GLU A 141 9.11 -7.92 4.85
N GLN A 142 8.14 -7.00 4.90
CA GLN A 142 6.84 -7.26 5.52
C GLN A 142 6.05 -8.33 4.77
N LEU A 143 5.94 -8.22 3.44
CA LEU A 143 5.23 -9.21 2.61
C LEU A 143 5.85 -10.61 2.74
N LEU A 144 7.19 -10.70 2.77
CA LEU A 144 7.89 -11.97 3.04
C LEU A 144 7.57 -12.55 4.42
N SER A 145 7.40 -11.71 5.43
CA SER A 145 6.99 -12.14 6.78
C SER A 145 5.54 -12.63 6.79
N LEU A 146 4.65 -11.93 6.07
CA LEU A 146 3.23 -12.26 5.98
C LEU A 146 2.97 -13.57 5.25
N GLU A 147 3.74 -13.87 4.19
CA GLU A 147 3.69 -15.17 3.51
C GLU A 147 4.06 -16.33 4.44
N LYS A 148 4.92 -16.09 5.43
CA LYS A 148 5.25 -17.07 6.47
C LYS A 148 4.19 -17.15 7.58
N GLY A 149 3.12 -16.35 7.48
CA GLY A 149 2.05 -16.24 8.47
C GLY A 149 2.44 -15.42 9.71
N VAL A 150 3.54 -14.66 9.67
CA VAL A 150 4.03 -13.88 10.81
C VAL A 150 3.80 -12.40 10.57
N VAL A 151 2.94 -11.79 11.39
CA VAL A 151 2.77 -10.33 11.45
C VAL A 151 3.84 -9.77 12.39
N THR A 152 4.85 -9.09 11.83
CA THR A 152 5.92 -8.49 12.62
C THR A 152 5.59 -7.06 12.99
N VAL A 153 5.71 -6.72 14.28
CA VAL A 153 5.53 -5.35 14.76
C VAL A 153 6.86 -4.87 15.36
N PRO A 154 7.37 -3.71 14.92
CA PRO A 154 8.54 -3.08 15.54
C PRO A 154 8.41 -2.92 17.06
N PRO A 155 9.50 -3.10 17.83
CA PRO A 155 9.50 -2.95 19.28
C PRO A 155 8.92 -1.61 19.78
N SER A 156 9.11 -0.54 18.99
CA SER A 156 8.59 0.81 19.29
C SER A 156 7.07 0.92 19.23
N MET A 157 6.36 -0.06 18.66
CA MET A 157 4.90 -0.08 18.54
C MET A 157 4.24 -1.19 19.36
N VAL A 158 5.01 -2.04 20.05
CA VAL A 158 4.46 -3.16 20.83
C VAL A 158 3.50 -2.67 21.91
N ASP A 159 3.80 -1.51 22.52
CA ASP A 159 2.93 -0.89 23.52
C ASP A 159 1.55 -0.49 22.96
N HIS A 160 1.36 -0.43 21.64
CA HIS A 160 0.05 -0.13 21.05
C HIS A 160 -0.91 -1.33 21.05
N PHE A 161 -0.41 -2.52 21.37
CA PHE A 161 -1.14 -3.78 21.28
C PHE A 161 -1.15 -4.55 22.60
N PRO A 162 -2.17 -5.39 22.85
CA PRO A 162 -2.17 -6.29 23.99
C PRO A 162 -1.08 -7.36 23.86
N THR A 163 -0.59 -7.85 25.00
CA THR A 163 0.47 -8.87 25.06
C THR A 163 0.02 -10.24 24.53
N LYS A 164 -1.29 -10.52 24.57
CA LYS A 164 -1.88 -11.77 24.08
C LYS A 164 -2.86 -11.47 22.95
N VAL A 165 -2.60 -12.07 21.78
CA VAL A 165 -3.49 -12.06 20.61
C VAL A 165 -3.76 -13.50 20.23
N THR A 166 -5.04 -13.86 20.12
CA THR A 166 -5.48 -15.24 19.91
C THR A 166 -5.77 -15.52 18.43
N SER A 167 -6.23 -14.51 17.70
CA SER A 167 -6.38 -14.59 16.25
C SER A 167 -5.02 -14.76 15.56
N ALA A 168 -4.99 -15.57 14.50
CA ALA A 168 -3.77 -15.80 13.72
C ALA A 168 -4.03 -15.64 12.21
N LEU A 169 -3.02 -15.11 11.51
CA LEU A 169 -2.97 -15.08 10.06
C LEU A 169 -2.76 -16.50 9.53
N LYS A 170 -3.68 -16.98 8.69
CA LYS A 170 -3.63 -18.32 8.09
C LYS A 170 -3.17 -18.32 6.65
N LEU A 171 -3.55 -17.30 5.90
CA LEU A 171 -3.23 -17.20 4.48
C LEU A 171 -2.88 -15.75 4.15
N TRP A 172 -1.83 -15.59 3.34
CA TRP A 172 -1.50 -14.35 2.66
C TRP A 172 -1.15 -14.68 1.22
N THR A 173 -1.93 -14.17 0.28
CA THR A 173 -1.73 -14.43 -1.15
C THR A 173 -2.03 -13.18 -1.97
N GLN A 174 -1.26 -12.96 -3.04
CA GLN A 174 -1.65 -12.02 -4.07
C GLN A 174 -2.87 -12.56 -4.84
N VAL A 175 -3.84 -11.69 -5.12
CA VAL A 175 -5.07 -12.04 -5.85
C VAL A 175 -5.24 -11.15 -7.07
N SER A 176 -6.01 -11.60 -8.05
CA SER A 176 -6.33 -10.77 -9.21
C SER A 176 -7.32 -9.68 -8.83
N ARG A 177 -7.39 -8.63 -9.66
CA ARG A 177 -8.36 -7.54 -9.48
C ARG A 177 -9.80 -8.03 -9.58
N GLU A 178 -10.08 -8.95 -10.50
CA GLU A 178 -11.41 -9.53 -10.74
C GLU A 178 -12.00 -10.17 -9.47
N GLU A 179 -11.16 -10.79 -8.65
CA GLU A 179 -11.58 -11.38 -7.37
C GLU A 179 -11.99 -10.31 -6.36
N VAL A 180 -11.32 -9.16 -6.35
CA VAL A 180 -11.63 -8.04 -5.44
C VAL A 180 -12.84 -7.25 -5.92
N GLU A 181 -13.04 -7.12 -7.24
CA GLU A 181 -14.22 -6.50 -7.84
C GLU A 181 -15.53 -7.21 -7.47
N GLY A 182 -15.46 -8.52 -7.22
CA GLY A 182 -16.59 -9.30 -6.71
C GLY A 182 -17.01 -8.92 -5.28
N HIS A 183 -16.22 -8.14 -4.54
CA HIS A 183 -16.54 -7.75 -3.19
C HIS A 183 -17.69 -6.70 -3.15
N PRO A 184 -18.72 -6.86 -2.30
CA PRO A 184 -19.90 -5.99 -2.28
C PRO A 184 -19.61 -4.49 -2.09
N SER A 185 -18.51 -4.16 -1.42
CA SER A 185 -18.11 -2.78 -1.13
C SER A 185 -17.16 -2.19 -2.17
N TYR A 186 -16.69 -2.96 -3.15
CA TYR A 186 -15.70 -2.50 -4.13
C TYR A 186 -16.22 -1.35 -4.99
N CYS A 187 -17.40 -1.51 -5.62
CA CYS A 187 -17.98 -0.48 -6.50
C CYS A 187 -18.08 0.89 -5.81
N LYS A 188 -18.44 0.90 -4.52
CA LYS A 188 -18.53 2.13 -3.75
C LYS A 188 -17.18 2.80 -3.54
N MET A 189 -16.10 2.03 -3.38
CA MET A 189 -14.75 2.58 -3.19
C MET A 189 -14.19 3.12 -4.52
N GLU A 190 -14.52 2.48 -5.63
CA GLU A 190 -14.22 2.97 -6.98
C GLU A 190 -14.97 4.28 -7.28
N GLU A 191 -16.27 4.36 -6.99
CA GLU A 191 -17.09 5.59 -7.13
C GLU A 191 -16.53 6.77 -6.31
N LEU A 192 -15.94 6.49 -5.15
CA LEU A 192 -15.30 7.50 -4.30
C LEU A 192 -13.89 7.89 -4.77
N GLY A 193 -13.37 7.26 -5.83
CA GLY A 193 -12.02 7.48 -6.35
C GLY A 193 -10.91 6.99 -5.41
N LEU A 194 -11.23 6.09 -4.46
CA LEU A 194 -10.26 5.49 -3.55
C LEU A 194 -9.54 4.29 -4.17
N VAL A 195 -10.09 3.76 -5.26
CA VAL A 195 -9.51 2.68 -6.05
C VAL A 195 -9.35 3.19 -7.49
N THR A 196 -8.13 3.13 -7.99
CA THR A 196 -7.73 3.59 -9.32
C THR A 196 -7.55 2.43 -10.29
N GLY A 197 -7.41 1.21 -9.77
CA GLY A 197 -7.25 -0.03 -10.53
C GLY A 197 -5.81 -0.37 -10.85
N GLU A 198 -4.86 0.47 -10.43
CA GLU A 198 -3.42 0.26 -10.56
C GLU A 198 -2.81 -0.39 -9.29
N GLU A 199 -3.59 -0.62 -8.25
CA GLU A 199 -3.12 -1.12 -6.96
C GLU A 199 -2.70 -2.59 -7.00
N LEU A 200 -1.76 -2.96 -6.11
CA LEU A 200 -1.45 -4.35 -5.82
C LEU A 200 -2.52 -4.92 -4.89
N THR A 201 -3.19 -5.98 -5.32
CA THR A 201 -4.29 -6.62 -4.60
C THR A 201 -3.83 -7.88 -3.87
N TYR A 202 -4.15 -7.95 -2.58
CA TYR A 202 -3.83 -9.09 -1.72
C TYR A 202 -5.05 -9.58 -0.96
N GLN A 203 -5.05 -10.86 -0.61
CA GLN A 203 -6.02 -11.47 0.27
C GLN A 203 -5.31 -12.01 1.52
N ALA A 204 -5.80 -11.58 2.68
CA ALA A 204 -5.43 -12.14 3.97
C ALA A 204 -6.61 -12.92 4.56
N VAL A 205 -6.34 -14.09 5.12
CA VAL A 205 -7.33 -14.86 5.88
C VAL A 205 -6.87 -14.99 7.31
N LEU A 206 -7.66 -14.45 8.23
CA LEU A 206 -7.44 -14.53 9.67
C LEU A 206 -8.43 -15.54 10.26
N ARG A 207 -7.98 -16.30 11.27
CA ARG A 207 -8.82 -17.32 11.91
C ARG A 207 -8.67 -17.31 13.43
N ARG A 208 -9.80 -17.46 14.11
CA ARG A 208 -9.89 -17.81 15.53
C ARG A 208 -11.02 -18.81 15.71
N GLY A 209 -10.68 -20.04 16.10
CA GLY A 209 -11.67 -21.13 16.24
C GLY A 209 -12.49 -21.36 14.95
N SER A 210 -13.80 -21.24 15.09
CA SER A 210 -14.79 -21.30 14.00
C SER A 210 -14.94 -20.01 13.19
N ALA A 211 -14.44 -18.86 13.69
CA ALA A 211 -14.51 -17.59 12.97
C ALA A 211 -13.37 -17.46 11.94
N MET A 212 -13.73 -17.07 10.72
CA MET A 212 -12.82 -16.75 9.63
C MET A 212 -13.10 -15.34 9.13
N LEU A 213 -12.08 -14.49 9.10
CA LEU A 213 -12.17 -13.13 8.54
C LEU A 213 -11.31 -13.09 7.28
N LYS A 214 -11.94 -12.81 6.14
CA LYS A 214 -11.26 -12.52 4.88
C LYS A 214 -11.09 -11.02 4.76
N ALA A 215 -9.88 -10.59 4.41
CA ALA A 215 -9.56 -9.20 4.15
C ALA A 215 -8.93 -9.08 2.77
N PHE A 216 -9.51 -8.26 1.90
CA PHE A 216 -8.85 -7.79 0.70
C PHE A 216 -8.09 -6.50 1.00
N ILE A 217 -6.84 -6.44 0.60
CA ILE A 217 -5.94 -5.30 0.82
C ILE A 217 -5.53 -4.75 -0.54
N LEU A 218 -5.84 -3.48 -0.78
CA LEU A 218 -5.43 -2.73 -1.97
C LEU A 218 -4.24 -1.83 -1.59
N LEU A 219 -3.09 -2.09 -2.20
CA LEU A 219 -1.84 -1.38 -1.96
C LEU A 219 -1.47 -0.49 -3.16
N GLY A 220 -1.59 0.82 -3.00
CA GLY A 220 -1.15 1.80 -3.99
C GLY A 220 0.37 1.82 -4.15
N TYR A 221 0.85 2.25 -5.34
CA TYR A 221 2.29 2.36 -5.60
C TYR A 221 2.99 3.44 -4.77
N ASN A 222 2.24 4.38 -4.20
CA ASN A 222 2.76 5.47 -3.37
C ASN A 222 2.88 5.10 -1.89
N TYR A 223 2.72 3.82 -1.53
CA TYR A 223 3.02 3.35 -0.18
C TYR A 223 4.43 3.81 0.27
N PRO A 224 4.57 4.42 1.46
CA PRO A 224 3.61 4.46 2.56
C PRO A 224 2.84 5.80 2.66
N SER A 225 3.03 6.72 1.71
CA SER A 225 2.35 8.02 1.68
C SER A 225 0.84 7.86 1.49
N GLU A 226 0.44 6.87 0.69
CA GLU A 226 -0.94 6.40 0.57
C GLU A 226 -1.12 5.13 1.40
N ALA A 227 -2.11 5.15 2.29
CA ALA A 227 -2.40 4.01 3.16
C ALA A 227 -3.05 2.87 2.38
N PRO A 228 -2.77 1.60 2.74
CA PRO A 228 -3.49 0.46 2.19
C PRO A 228 -4.97 0.50 2.58
N LEU A 229 -5.85 0.15 1.63
CA LEU A 229 -7.29 0.06 1.85
C LEU A 229 -7.70 -1.39 2.15
N PHE A 230 -8.44 -1.60 3.23
CA PHE A 230 -8.94 -2.90 3.67
C PHE A 230 -10.44 -3.02 3.41
N LEU A 231 -10.83 -4.11 2.75
CA LEU A 231 -12.22 -4.54 2.59
C LEU A 231 -12.40 -5.86 3.34
N LEU A 232 -13.40 -5.94 4.23
CA LEU A 232 -13.53 -7.04 5.18
C LEU A 232 -14.81 -7.85 4.96
N THR A 233 -14.66 -9.17 5.05
CA THR A 233 -15.78 -10.12 5.07
C THR A 233 -15.60 -11.12 6.21
N LEU A 234 -16.54 -11.13 7.14
CA LEU A 234 -16.55 -12.05 8.28
C LEU A 234 -17.42 -13.26 7.98
N GLN A 235 -16.84 -14.45 8.10
CA GLN A 235 -17.51 -15.74 7.99
C GLN A 235 -17.49 -16.43 9.36
N LEU A 236 -18.65 -16.50 10.01
CA LEU A 236 -18.82 -17.21 11.29
C LEU A 236 -20.00 -18.21 11.22
N ARG A 237 -21.19 -17.70 10.91
CA ARG A 237 -22.40 -18.50 10.66
C ARG A 237 -22.90 -18.26 9.24
N GLU A 238 -23.00 -16.98 8.92
CA GLU A 238 -23.27 -16.44 7.61
C GLU A 238 -22.08 -15.56 7.21
N GLU A 239 -21.98 -15.30 5.92
CA GLU A 239 -21.03 -14.34 5.36
C GLU A 239 -21.58 -12.93 5.56
N ARG A 240 -20.82 -12.08 6.26
CA ARG A 240 -21.20 -10.71 6.57
C ARG A 240 -20.17 -9.75 6.05
N SER A 241 -20.61 -8.80 5.23
CA SER A 241 -19.78 -7.72 4.70
C SER A 241 -20.10 -6.39 5.39
N SER A 242 -19.31 -5.34 5.11
CA SER A 242 -19.59 -3.98 5.60
C SER A 242 -20.89 -3.36 5.05
N ARG A 243 -21.51 -3.99 4.04
CA ARG A 243 -22.84 -3.63 3.55
C ARG A 243 -23.96 -4.11 4.48
N ASP A 244 -23.77 -5.27 5.10
CA ASP A 244 -24.84 -6.00 5.81
C ASP A 244 -24.69 -5.91 7.34
N ASP A 245 -23.47 -5.73 7.86
CA ASP A 245 -23.18 -5.68 9.28
C ASP A 245 -22.38 -4.41 9.64
N ASP A 246 -23.00 -3.53 10.45
CA ASP A 246 -22.38 -2.33 11.00
C ASP A 246 -21.10 -2.65 11.80
N SER A 247 -21.00 -3.86 12.37
CA SER A 247 -19.81 -4.34 13.07
C SER A 247 -18.58 -4.39 12.17
N VAL A 248 -18.76 -4.91 10.95
CA VAL A 248 -17.68 -5.08 9.95
C VAL A 248 -17.31 -3.71 9.39
N LYS A 249 -18.30 -2.84 9.20
CA LYS A 249 -18.09 -1.45 8.79
C LYS A 249 -17.31 -0.64 9.83
N GLU A 250 -17.57 -0.85 11.12
CA GLU A 250 -16.78 -0.23 12.20
C GLU A 250 -15.34 -0.75 12.22
N LEU A 251 -15.10 -2.04 11.94
CA LEU A 251 -13.76 -2.60 11.80
C LEU A 251 -13.00 -1.98 10.62
N GLU A 252 -13.63 -1.90 9.45
CA GLU A 252 -13.04 -1.22 8.28
C GLU A 252 -12.68 0.23 8.60
N ARG A 253 -13.55 0.95 9.32
CA ARG A 253 -13.27 2.32 9.74
C ARG A 253 -12.09 2.42 10.70
N GLU A 254 -11.96 1.50 11.65
CA GLU A 254 -10.81 1.50 12.57
C GLU A 254 -9.50 1.29 11.81
N LEU A 255 -9.48 0.41 10.79
CA LEU A 255 -8.28 0.13 9.99
C LEU A 255 -7.94 1.23 8.99
N ASN A 256 -8.93 1.68 8.21
CA ASN A 256 -8.71 2.57 7.07
C ASN A 256 -8.57 4.04 7.49
N VAL A 257 -9.09 4.42 8.65
CA VAL A 257 -9.03 5.80 9.15
C VAL A 257 -8.19 5.88 10.42
N HIS A 258 -8.63 5.22 11.50
CA HIS A 258 -8.07 5.46 12.83
C HIS A 258 -6.67 4.87 13.04
N CYS A 259 -6.31 3.78 12.36
CA CYS A 259 -4.95 3.24 12.40
C CYS A 259 -3.97 4.17 11.69
N VAL A 260 -4.37 4.69 10.53
CA VAL A 260 -3.55 5.57 9.70
C VAL A 260 -3.27 6.88 10.43
N GLU A 261 -4.28 7.47 11.07
CA GLU A 261 -4.13 8.69 11.89
C GLU A 261 -3.23 8.51 13.12
N ARG A 262 -3.10 7.28 13.64
CA ARG A 262 -2.35 6.98 14.87
C ARG A 262 -0.86 6.79 14.61
N ILE A 263 -0.47 6.40 13.41
CA ILE A 263 0.94 6.15 13.08
C ILE A 263 1.66 7.47 12.87
N GLY A 264 2.79 7.66 13.57
CA GLY A 264 3.69 8.78 13.36
C GLY A 264 4.48 8.65 12.06
N ALA A 265 4.98 9.78 11.54
CA ALA A 265 5.74 9.84 10.29
C ALA A 265 6.94 8.87 10.24
N GLU A 266 7.59 8.63 11.38
CA GLU A 266 8.76 7.75 11.49
C GLU A 266 8.44 6.26 11.30
N GLN A 267 7.18 5.86 11.50
CA GLN A 267 6.74 4.46 11.48
C GLN A 267 5.87 4.12 10.27
N GLN A 268 5.69 5.06 9.34
CA GLN A 268 4.83 4.89 8.15
C GLN A 268 5.24 3.71 7.27
N GLU A 269 6.54 3.40 7.20
CA GLU A 269 7.02 2.25 6.43
C GLU A 269 6.41 0.92 6.91
N GLN A 270 6.02 0.82 8.19
CA GLN A 270 5.48 -0.38 8.84
C GLN A 270 3.95 -0.36 9.00
N LEU A 271 3.28 0.56 8.28
CA LEU A 271 1.83 0.77 8.35
C LEU A 271 1.03 -0.50 8.03
N LEU A 272 1.41 -1.27 7.01
CA LEU A 272 0.72 -2.50 6.64
C LEU A 272 0.71 -3.52 7.78
N SER A 273 1.88 -3.81 8.37
CA SER A 273 1.98 -4.76 9.47
C SER A 273 1.24 -4.28 10.71
N TYR A 274 1.25 -2.97 10.98
CA TYR A 274 0.49 -2.38 12.06
C TYR A 274 -1.03 -2.53 11.87
N GLN A 275 -1.54 -2.25 10.66
CA GLN A 275 -2.97 -2.44 10.34
C GLN A 275 -3.37 -3.92 10.46
N LEU A 276 -2.55 -4.85 10.01
CA LEU A 276 -2.80 -6.28 10.16
C LEU A 276 -2.79 -6.74 11.62
N GLN A 277 -1.85 -6.24 12.43
CA GLN A 277 -1.84 -6.52 13.86
C GLN A 277 -3.08 -5.95 14.54
N GLN A 278 -3.48 -4.71 14.22
CA GLN A 278 -4.71 -4.13 14.73
C GLN A 278 -5.92 -4.95 14.30
N LEU A 279 -5.94 -5.48 13.08
CA LEU A 279 -7.04 -6.32 12.61
C LEU A 279 -7.14 -7.63 13.41
N LEU A 280 -6.03 -8.28 13.73
CA LEU A 280 -6.03 -9.47 14.61
C LEU A 280 -6.61 -9.15 15.99
N VAL A 281 -6.19 -8.02 16.58
CA VAL A 281 -6.69 -7.55 17.88
C VAL A 281 -8.16 -7.16 17.83
N ALA A 282 -8.57 -6.46 16.77
CA ALA A 282 -9.94 -5.99 16.60
C ALA A 282 -10.90 -7.15 16.32
N MET A 283 -10.45 -8.19 15.61
CA MET A 283 -11.17 -9.46 15.46
C MET A 283 -11.36 -10.15 16.81
N ASP A 284 -10.35 -10.16 17.67
CA ASP A 284 -10.46 -10.73 19.01
C ASP A 284 -11.50 -10.00 19.87
N VAL A 285 -11.44 -8.67 19.90
CA VAL A 285 -12.42 -7.83 20.61
C VAL A 285 -13.83 -8.01 20.03
N LEU A 286 -13.96 -8.12 18.72
CA LEU A 286 -15.24 -8.37 18.05
C LEU A 286 -15.87 -9.67 18.55
N LEU A 287 -15.12 -10.77 18.52
CA LEU A 287 -15.63 -12.10 18.86
C LEU A 287 -15.94 -12.22 20.37
N GLU A 288 -15.10 -11.65 21.23
CA GLU A 288 -15.30 -11.66 22.70
C GLU A 288 -16.48 -10.79 23.13
N SER A 289 -16.71 -9.67 22.46
CA SER A 289 -17.88 -8.83 22.73
C SER A 289 -19.19 -9.45 22.24
N GLN A 290 -19.15 -10.26 21.17
CA GLN A 290 -20.32 -11.01 20.69
C GLN A 290 -20.65 -12.19 21.61
N SER A 291 -19.66 -12.97 22.04
CA SER A 291 -19.85 -14.09 22.97
C SER A 291 -20.40 -13.63 24.33
N SER A 292 -20.01 -12.43 24.77
CA SER A 292 -20.48 -11.85 26.03
C SER A 292 -21.89 -11.27 25.97
N SER A 293 -22.39 -10.91 24.77
CA SER A 293 -23.70 -10.29 24.59
C SER A 293 -24.81 -11.29 24.25
N ASP A 294 -24.53 -12.38 23.54
CA ASP A 294 -25.52 -13.39 23.16
C ASP A 294 -25.42 -14.62 24.07
N GLY A 295 -26.26 -14.64 25.11
CA GLY A 295 -26.22 -15.64 26.19
C GLY A 295 -26.58 -17.08 25.80
N LEU A 296 -27.08 -17.34 24.58
CA LEU A 296 -27.52 -18.68 24.14
C LEU A 296 -26.95 -19.13 22.79
N ASP A 297 -26.52 -18.21 21.92
CA ASP A 297 -26.36 -18.47 20.48
C ASP A 297 -24.98 -18.05 19.93
N CYS A 298 -23.90 -18.06 20.71
CA CYS A 298 -22.55 -17.94 20.18
C CYS A 298 -21.72 -19.15 20.65
N PRO A 299 -20.88 -19.78 19.81
CA PRO A 299 -19.98 -20.81 20.29
C PRO A 299 -19.18 -20.25 21.48
N ARG A 300 -19.26 -20.89 22.65
CA ARG A 300 -18.48 -20.51 23.86
C ARG A 300 -16.97 -20.73 23.70
N GLU A 301 -16.50 -20.84 22.47
CA GLU A 301 -15.13 -21.11 22.05
C GLU A 301 -14.21 -19.88 22.23
N PHE A 302 -14.77 -18.68 22.38
CA PHE A 302 -14.01 -17.45 22.53
C PHE A 302 -13.88 -17.08 24.02
N SER A 303 -12.72 -17.37 24.61
CA SER A 303 -12.40 -16.94 25.98
C SER A 303 -12.29 -15.41 26.05
N ASN A 304 -12.85 -14.83 27.12
CA ASN A 304 -12.77 -13.40 27.41
C ASN A 304 -11.40 -13.06 28.04
N ASP A 305 -10.39 -12.95 27.20
CA ASP A 305 -9.03 -12.62 27.64
C ASP A 305 -8.78 -11.11 27.62
N THR A 306 -9.60 -10.34 26.88
CA THR A 306 -9.46 -8.88 26.78
C THR A 306 -10.30 -8.13 27.82
N VAL A 307 -9.68 -7.15 28.49
CA VAL A 307 -10.38 -6.29 29.45
C VAL A 307 -11.06 -5.14 28.71
N LEU A 308 -12.38 -5.25 28.53
CA LEU A 308 -13.20 -4.25 27.87
C LEU A 308 -13.80 -3.29 28.92
N ALA A 309 -13.52 -1.98 28.82
CA ALA A 309 -14.10 -0.99 29.74
C ALA A 309 -15.64 -0.94 29.66
N ARG A 310 -16.17 -1.16 28.45
CA ARG A 310 -17.60 -1.31 28.16
C ARG A 310 -17.76 -2.13 26.88
N VAL A 311 -18.66 -3.10 26.88
CA VAL A 311 -18.83 -4.03 25.73
C VAL A 311 -19.37 -3.32 24.49
N VAL A 312 -20.41 -2.49 24.64
CA VAL A 312 -21.03 -1.73 23.56
C VAL A 312 -21.42 -0.30 23.98
N ARG A 313 -21.37 0.66 23.05
CA ARG A 313 -21.79 2.06 23.27
C ARG A 313 -22.65 2.58 22.12
N GLY A 314 -23.62 3.45 22.45
CA GLY A 314 -24.41 4.17 21.46
C GLY A 314 -25.45 3.32 20.72
N ARG A 315 -26.14 3.95 19.76
CA ARG A 315 -27.24 3.33 18.99
C ARG A 315 -26.76 2.25 18.02
N SER A 316 -25.55 2.40 17.46
CA SER A 316 -24.90 1.39 16.60
C SER A 316 -24.29 0.23 17.38
N ARG A 317 -24.38 0.22 18.72
CA ARG A 317 -23.74 -0.77 19.60
C ARG A 317 -22.23 -0.88 19.33
N SER A 318 -21.55 0.26 19.18
CA SER A 318 -20.15 0.31 18.80
C SER A 318 -19.24 -0.36 19.81
N ARG A 319 -18.15 -0.95 19.33
CA ARG A 319 -17.20 -1.71 20.15
C ARG A 319 -15.93 -0.92 20.51
N PRO A 320 -15.27 -1.27 21.62
CA PRO A 320 -14.07 -0.55 22.06
C PRO A 320 -12.81 -1.07 21.35
N TYR A 321 -12.41 -0.49 20.22
CA TYR A 321 -11.18 -0.90 19.52
C TYR A 321 -9.91 -0.15 19.97
N LYS A 322 -10.04 0.91 20.79
CA LYS A 322 -8.90 1.69 21.26
C LYS A 322 -8.22 1.02 22.46
N PHE A 323 -7.05 0.45 22.23
CA PHE A 323 -6.20 -0.07 23.30
C PHE A 323 -5.41 1.04 24.00
N LEU A 324 -5.44 1.01 25.34
CA LEU A 324 -4.64 1.84 26.22
C LEU A 324 -3.65 0.96 26.99
N SER A 325 -2.35 1.09 26.69
CA SER A 325 -1.29 0.27 27.31
C SER A 325 -1.21 0.39 28.83
N LYS A 326 -1.47 1.59 29.34
CA LYS A 326 -1.67 1.89 30.76
C LYS A 326 -3.11 2.43 30.87
N PRO A 327 -4.13 1.67 31.29
CA PRO A 327 -4.14 0.52 32.23
C PRO A 327 -4.35 -0.88 31.61
N GLY A 328 -4.11 -1.09 30.31
CA GLY A 328 -4.30 -2.39 29.65
C GLY A 328 -5.75 -2.69 29.27
N ILE A 329 -6.54 -1.64 28.99
CA ILE A 329 -7.98 -1.76 28.72
C ILE A 329 -8.34 -1.27 27.32
N PHE A 330 -9.42 -1.83 26.79
CA PHE A 330 -10.05 -1.37 25.57
C PHE A 330 -11.16 -0.35 25.86
N THR A 331 -11.12 0.76 25.13
CA THR A 331 -12.05 1.89 25.27
C THR A 331 -12.71 2.24 23.94
N HIS A 332 -13.88 2.87 24.00
CA HIS A 332 -14.52 3.46 22.83
C HIS A 332 -13.77 4.72 22.38
N ARG A 333 -13.73 4.95 21.06
CA ARG A 333 -13.36 6.25 20.51
C ARG A 333 -14.43 7.28 20.94
N LEU A 334 -13.99 8.49 21.28
CA LEU A 334 -14.85 9.59 21.72
C LEU A 334 -15.59 10.23 20.55
#